data_AF-A0A3S4HBX6-F1
#
_entry.id   AF-A0A3S4HBX6-F1
#
_cell.length_a   1.000
_cell.length_b   1.000
_cell.length_c   1.000
_cell.angle_alpha   90.00
_cell.angle_beta   90.00
_cell.angle_gamma   90.00
#
_symmetry.space_group_name_H-M   'P 1'
#
loop_
_entity.id
_entity.type
_entity.pdbx_description
1 polymer ?
#
loop_
_entity_poly.entity_id
_entity_poly.type
_entity_poly.pdbx_seq_one_letter_code
_entity_poly.pdbx_strand_id
1 'polypeptide(L)'
;MTIIAQYGMVVMLQKVGGNFAVAFVLAGGIGVLLGLVNALLVNRLRVPSIIITISTLNIFYGLLLWLSKGVWLYDFPPWFEKGVMLFKYTDADGYDYGLGLPLLTMIVVVLLTAFIMNFTTVGRKIYAMGGNRESASRVGFSVLRLQLFVYGYMGLMSGAAGVVQAWTVMTVAPDSLLGYELTVLAAVVLGGTSLIGGRGTLTGTLLGVILLAVMQNGLNLLGVSSYWQTPDHWGDHRRQHQRNGMEPASEPELVMKKSWRNNVEFYLIGLLLLMVIAFSIAMPNIFWSVSNFQSIASQMPVLGILALAMAMTMLCGGINLSIIATANACSLVMAWVATSYPPGGATALATLLAGGGAAMIIGLCNGILIAGIRVSPILATLGMMTLLKGINILITGGSAIANYPQWVLWLNHAQWFGIPLPMWLFAVVAAGLWVLLEKSPLGRAIMLIGSNERATHYSGINTRRVLMWVYVISALLCAVAAFLMMSKLNSAKASYGESYLLVSILAAVLGGVNPDGGSGRIVGMVLALFLLQIIESGFNILGISPYLTMALWGVLLLCFIQARGMLGLERAG
;
A
#
# COMPACT_ATOMS: atom_id res chain seq x y z
N MET A 1 -4.06 9.36 -9.48
CA MET A 1 -4.92 9.91 -10.55
C MET A 1 -5.58 11.21 -10.10
N THR A 2 -6.32 11.20 -8.98
CA THR A 2 -7.01 12.37 -8.43
C THR A 2 -6.09 13.58 -8.28
N ILE A 3 -4.93 13.40 -7.66
CA ILE A 3 -3.95 14.47 -7.42
C ILE A 3 -3.45 15.11 -8.74
N ILE A 4 -3.19 14.30 -9.76
CA ILE A 4 -2.74 14.81 -11.06
C ILE A 4 -3.87 15.52 -11.79
N ALA A 5 -5.09 14.98 -11.71
CA ALA A 5 -6.26 15.58 -12.31
C ALA A 5 -6.56 16.95 -11.68
N GLN A 6 -6.52 17.09 -10.35
CA GLN A 6 -6.71 18.39 -9.67
C GLN A 6 -5.58 19.37 -10.03
N TYR A 7 -4.31 18.94 -10.00
CA TYR A 7 -3.18 19.83 -10.26
C TYR A 7 -3.18 20.30 -11.70
N GLY A 8 -3.34 19.38 -12.66
CA GLY A 8 -3.44 19.70 -14.08
C GLY A 8 -4.65 20.58 -14.40
N MET A 9 -5.79 20.34 -13.74
CA MET A 9 -6.98 21.18 -13.91
C MET A 9 -6.73 22.62 -13.45
N VAL A 10 -6.18 22.85 -12.26
CA VAL A 10 -5.93 24.21 -11.75
C VAL A 10 -4.91 24.94 -12.63
N VAL A 11 -3.80 24.29 -12.99
CA VAL A 11 -2.79 24.88 -13.88
C VAL A 11 -3.38 25.26 -15.24
N MET A 12 -4.29 24.46 -15.78
CA MET A 12 -4.93 24.75 -17.07
C MET A 12 -6.00 25.83 -16.94
N LEU A 13 -6.77 25.86 -15.84
CA LEU A 13 -7.74 26.93 -15.57
C LEU A 13 -7.07 28.30 -15.42
N GLN A 14 -5.88 28.35 -14.83
CA GLN A 14 -5.09 29.59 -14.74
C GLN A 14 -4.67 30.14 -16.11
N LYS A 15 -4.52 29.26 -17.13
CA LYS A 15 -4.12 29.65 -18.49
C LYS A 15 -5.29 29.94 -19.41
N VAL A 16 -6.33 29.10 -19.35
CA VAL A 16 -7.44 29.09 -20.32
C VAL A 16 -8.66 29.86 -19.77
N GLY A 17 -8.75 30.04 -18.45
CA GLY A 17 -9.99 30.44 -17.80
C GLY A 17 -11.08 29.36 -17.96
N GLY A 18 -12.32 29.68 -17.58
CA GLY A 18 -13.45 28.80 -17.80
C GLY A 18 -14.49 28.84 -16.69
N ASN A 19 -15.23 27.74 -16.57
CA ASN A 19 -16.25 27.50 -15.55
C ASN A 19 -16.12 26.08 -14.99
N PHE A 20 -17.03 25.69 -14.08
CA PHE A 20 -17.01 24.34 -13.50
C PHE A 20 -17.11 23.22 -14.55
N ALA A 21 -17.85 23.41 -15.65
CA ALA A 21 -17.93 22.39 -16.70
C ALA A 21 -16.56 22.16 -17.35
N VAL A 22 -15.81 23.23 -17.64
CA VAL A 22 -14.43 23.14 -18.13
C VAL A 22 -13.54 22.44 -17.10
N ALA A 23 -13.68 22.76 -15.81
CA ALA A 23 -12.93 22.10 -14.74
C ALA A 23 -13.18 20.58 -14.71
N PHE A 24 -14.44 20.15 -14.78
CA PHE A 24 -14.80 18.72 -14.82
C PHE A 24 -14.33 18.01 -16.09
N VAL A 25 -14.38 18.68 -17.25
CA VAL A 25 -13.87 18.11 -18.51
C VAL A 25 -12.35 17.95 -18.48
N LEU A 26 -11.62 18.96 -17.99
CA LEU A 26 -10.16 18.91 -17.89
C LEU A 26 -9.72 17.83 -16.89
N ALA A 27 -10.25 17.87 -15.66
CA ALA A 27 -9.90 16.90 -14.63
C ALA A 27 -10.35 15.48 -15.04
N GLY A 28 -11.56 15.35 -15.57
CA GLY A 28 -12.10 14.08 -16.07
C GLY A 28 -11.30 13.51 -17.23
N GLY A 29 -10.89 14.35 -18.20
CA GLY A 29 -10.06 13.95 -19.33
C GLY A 29 -8.68 13.45 -18.90
N ILE A 30 -7.99 14.18 -18.01
CA ILE A 30 -6.72 13.74 -17.42
C ILE A 30 -6.92 12.41 -16.68
N GLY A 31 -7.98 12.31 -15.87
CA GLY A 31 -8.32 11.09 -15.14
C GLY A 31 -8.54 9.89 -16.06
N VAL A 32 -9.36 10.03 -17.11
CA VAL A 32 -9.63 8.99 -18.11
C VAL A 32 -8.34 8.55 -18.79
N LEU A 33 -7.49 9.48 -19.24
CA LEU A 33 -6.21 9.14 -19.88
C LEU A 33 -5.31 8.28 -18.98
N LEU A 34 -5.13 8.68 -17.72
CA LEU A 34 -4.34 7.91 -16.76
C LEU A 34 -4.99 6.55 -16.43
N GLY A 35 -6.32 6.49 -16.40
CA GLY A 35 -7.08 5.25 -16.26
C GLY A 35 -6.87 4.30 -17.43
N LEU A 36 -6.90 4.80 -18.67
CA LEU A 36 -6.65 4.00 -19.87
C LEU A 36 -5.22 3.44 -19.90
N VAL A 37 -4.21 4.21 -19.45
CA VAL A 37 -2.84 3.71 -19.29
C VAL A 37 -2.81 2.53 -18.33
N ASN A 38 -3.48 2.62 -17.18
CA ASN A 38 -3.59 1.51 -16.24
C ASN A 38 -4.27 0.28 -16.87
N ALA A 39 -5.39 0.45 -17.57
CA ALA A 39 -6.07 -0.65 -18.24
C ALA A 39 -5.18 -1.35 -19.29
N LEU A 40 -4.45 -0.57 -20.10
CA LEU A 40 -3.55 -1.11 -21.11
C LEU A 40 -2.43 -1.94 -20.48
N LEU A 41 -1.81 -1.43 -19.41
CA LEU A 41 -0.77 -2.15 -18.68
C LEU A 41 -1.31 -3.43 -18.03
N VAL A 42 -2.48 -3.36 -17.37
CA VAL A 42 -3.13 -4.53 -16.75
C VAL A 42 -3.49 -5.58 -17.78
N ASN A 43 -4.00 -5.18 -18.94
CA ASN A 43 -4.33 -6.13 -19.99
C ASN A 43 -3.08 -6.78 -20.59
N ARG A 44 -2.06 -5.97 -20.89
CA ARG A 44 -0.86 -6.39 -21.63
C ARG A 44 0.09 -7.23 -20.79
N LEU A 45 0.30 -6.86 -19.52
CA LEU A 45 1.26 -7.52 -18.64
C LEU A 45 0.68 -8.74 -17.92
N ARG A 46 -0.66 -8.91 -17.89
CA ARG A 46 -1.37 -10.03 -17.24
C ARG A 46 -0.95 -10.32 -15.77
N VAL A 47 -0.33 -9.36 -15.11
CA VAL A 47 0.02 -9.38 -13.69
C VAL A 47 -1.14 -8.84 -12.84
N PRO A 48 -1.27 -9.25 -11.55
CA PRO A 48 -2.24 -8.67 -10.63
C PRO A 48 -2.32 -7.15 -10.70
N SER A 49 -3.53 -6.61 -10.77
CA SER A 49 -3.77 -5.17 -10.97
C SER A 49 -3.13 -4.31 -9.89
N ILE A 50 -3.09 -4.79 -8.65
CA ILE A 50 -2.49 -4.09 -7.51
C ILE A 50 -1.02 -3.72 -7.76
N ILE A 51 -0.26 -4.62 -8.40
CA ILE A 51 1.16 -4.40 -8.71
C ILE A 51 1.29 -3.25 -9.71
N ILE A 52 0.47 -3.28 -10.76
CA ILE A 52 0.50 -2.26 -11.82
C ILE A 52 0.07 -0.90 -11.27
N THR A 53 -0.97 -0.87 -10.43
CA THR A 53 -1.44 0.39 -9.82
C THR A 53 -0.44 0.97 -8.81
N ILE A 54 0.33 0.14 -8.11
CA ILE A 54 1.43 0.62 -7.25
C ILE A 54 2.58 1.17 -8.11
N SER A 55 2.95 0.48 -9.20
CA SER A 55 3.95 0.98 -10.14
C SER A 55 3.52 2.32 -10.74
N THR A 56 2.30 2.41 -11.24
CA THR A 56 1.81 3.65 -11.86
C THR A 56 1.56 4.74 -10.83
N LEU A 57 1.22 4.41 -9.58
CA LEU A 57 1.19 5.39 -8.48
C LEU A 57 2.56 6.06 -8.33
N ASN A 58 3.64 5.28 -8.25
CA ASN A 58 5.01 5.82 -8.13
C ASN A 58 5.43 6.63 -9.37
N ILE A 59 5.11 6.16 -10.57
CA ILE A 59 5.37 6.89 -11.83
C ILE A 59 4.63 8.22 -11.84
N PHE A 60 3.32 8.18 -11.65
CA PHE A 60 2.43 9.32 -11.75
C PHE A 60 2.76 10.35 -10.66
N TYR A 61 2.89 9.92 -9.41
CA TYR A 61 3.20 10.80 -8.29
C TYR A 61 4.61 11.39 -8.39
N GLY A 62 5.62 10.58 -8.72
CA GLY A 62 6.99 11.05 -8.91
C GLY A 62 7.12 12.07 -10.05
N LEU A 63 6.45 11.83 -11.19
CA LEU A 63 6.39 12.78 -12.30
C LEU A 63 5.66 14.06 -11.92
N LEU A 64 4.55 13.97 -11.18
CA LEU A 64 3.81 15.14 -10.72
C LEU A 64 4.70 16.04 -9.86
N LEU A 65 5.37 15.46 -8.86
CA LEU A 65 6.25 16.20 -7.95
C LEU A 65 7.46 16.81 -8.66
N TRP A 66 8.02 16.09 -9.63
CA TRP A 66 9.11 16.61 -10.44
C TRP A 66 8.65 17.80 -11.30
N LEU A 67 7.49 17.70 -11.95
CA LEU A 67 6.91 18.77 -12.77
C LEU A 67 6.44 19.97 -11.93
N SER A 68 5.83 19.72 -10.77
CA SER A 68 5.35 20.77 -9.87
C SER A 68 6.48 21.42 -9.07
N LYS A 69 7.66 20.81 -9.00
CA LYS A 69 8.74 21.16 -8.08
C LYS A 69 8.28 21.18 -6.61
N GLY A 70 7.20 20.46 -6.28
CA GLY A 70 6.57 20.50 -4.96
C GLY A 70 5.82 21.80 -4.65
N VAL A 71 5.54 22.65 -5.65
CA VAL A 71 4.82 23.91 -5.45
C VAL A 71 3.34 23.64 -5.20
N TRP A 72 2.78 24.37 -4.24
CA TRP A 72 1.36 24.34 -3.90
C TRP A 72 0.63 25.40 -4.70
N LEU A 73 -0.59 25.08 -5.15
CA LEU A 73 -1.43 26.03 -5.88
C LEU A 73 -2.50 26.58 -4.94
N TYR A 74 -2.56 27.90 -4.83
CA TYR A 74 -3.53 28.63 -4.00
C TYR A 74 -4.42 29.56 -4.82
N ASP A 75 -4.00 29.92 -6.03
CA ASP A 75 -4.71 30.89 -6.84
C ASP A 75 -5.85 30.22 -7.62
N PHE A 76 -7.07 30.43 -7.15
CA PHE A 76 -8.30 29.98 -7.81
C PHE A 76 -9.06 31.15 -8.43
N PRO A 77 -9.76 30.93 -9.56
CA PRO A 77 -10.64 31.95 -10.10
C PRO A 77 -11.78 32.30 -9.12
N PRO A 78 -12.26 33.56 -9.07
CA PRO A 78 -13.32 33.97 -8.14
C PRO A 78 -14.63 33.19 -8.27
N TRP A 79 -14.94 32.69 -9.47
CA TRP A 79 -16.12 31.84 -9.70
C TRP A 79 -15.97 30.44 -9.09
N PHE A 80 -14.74 29.95 -8.95
CA PHE A 80 -14.45 28.66 -8.33
C PHE A 80 -14.60 28.77 -6.82
N GLU A 81 -14.09 29.85 -6.22
CA GLU A 81 -14.24 30.14 -4.79
C GLU A 81 -15.70 30.30 -4.36
N LYS A 82 -16.51 31.02 -5.15
CA LYS A 82 -17.95 31.19 -4.88
C LYS A 82 -18.73 29.87 -4.87
N GLY A 83 -18.22 28.85 -5.56
CA GLY A 83 -18.85 27.53 -5.66
C GLY A 83 -20.21 27.53 -6.36
N VAL A 84 -20.79 26.34 -6.47
CA VAL A 84 -22.17 26.14 -6.91
C VAL A 84 -22.97 25.64 -5.72
N MET A 85 -23.98 26.39 -5.33
CA MET A 85 -24.95 25.99 -4.31
C MET A 85 -26.35 26.04 -4.90
N LEU A 86 -27.01 24.88 -4.98
CA LEU A 86 -28.41 24.77 -5.39
C LEU A 86 -29.31 24.78 -4.15
N PHE A 87 -30.49 25.41 -4.26
CA PHE A 87 -31.47 25.57 -3.17
C PHE A 87 -30.87 26.27 -1.93
N LYS A 88 -30.45 27.53 -2.10
CA LYS A 88 -29.98 28.37 -1.00
C LYS A 88 -31.12 28.71 -0.06
N TYR A 89 -30.94 28.44 1.23
CA TYR A 89 -31.76 28.88 2.33
C TYR A 89 -30.87 29.60 3.33
N THR A 90 -31.13 30.88 3.56
CA THR A 90 -30.40 31.68 4.54
C THR A 90 -31.13 31.56 5.88
N ASP A 91 -30.44 31.04 6.90
CA ASP A 91 -30.99 30.95 8.25
C ASP A 91 -30.94 32.31 8.97
N ALA A 92 -31.61 32.42 10.13
CA ALA A 92 -31.69 33.64 10.94
C ALA A 92 -30.30 34.18 11.39
N ASP A 93 -29.28 33.31 11.43
CA ASP A 93 -27.89 33.65 11.76
C ASP A 93 -27.07 34.17 10.56
N GLY A 94 -27.68 34.32 9.38
CA GLY A 94 -27.03 34.85 8.17
C GLY A 94 -26.15 33.86 7.41
N TYR A 95 -26.20 32.56 7.75
CA TYR A 95 -25.50 31.50 7.03
C TYR A 95 -26.38 30.92 5.90
N ASP A 96 -25.81 30.82 4.70
CA ASP A 96 -26.42 30.18 3.55
C ASP A 96 -26.25 28.65 3.63
N TYR A 97 -27.35 27.92 3.78
CA TYR A 97 -27.40 26.47 3.67
C TYR A 97 -27.91 26.07 2.28
N GLY A 98 -27.28 25.08 1.64
CA GLY A 98 -27.71 24.59 0.33
C GLY A 98 -26.97 23.34 -0.11
N LEU A 99 -27.37 22.77 -1.24
CA LEU A 99 -26.68 21.64 -1.86
C LEU A 99 -25.39 22.15 -2.54
N GLY A 100 -24.27 21.98 -1.85
CA GLY A 100 -22.96 22.33 -2.36
C GLY A 100 -22.44 21.39 -3.46
N LEU A 101 -21.41 21.85 -4.17
CA LEU A 101 -20.74 21.11 -5.24
C LEU A 101 -20.35 19.65 -4.89
N PRO A 102 -19.84 19.32 -3.68
CA PRO A 102 -19.47 17.94 -3.33
C PRO A 102 -20.66 16.97 -3.39
N LEU A 103 -21.80 17.38 -2.81
CA LEU A 103 -22.99 16.54 -2.74
C LEU A 103 -23.66 16.39 -4.11
N LEU A 104 -23.72 17.47 -4.90
CA LEU A 104 -24.22 17.41 -6.27
C LEU A 104 -23.40 16.47 -7.14
N THR A 105 -22.07 16.58 -7.06
CA THR A 105 -21.16 15.70 -7.79
C THR A 105 -21.35 14.24 -7.36
N MET A 106 -21.49 13.99 -6.05
CA MET A 106 -21.76 12.67 -5.51
C MET A 106 -23.08 12.08 -6.06
N ILE A 107 -24.18 12.84 -6.03
CA ILE A 107 -25.49 12.39 -6.55
C ILE A 107 -25.37 12.02 -8.04
N VAL A 108 -24.75 12.89 -8.86
CA VAL A 108 -24.57 12.64 -10.29
C VAL A 108 -23.75 11.38 -10.53
N VAL A 109 -22.63 11.20 -9.82
CA VAL A 109 -21.77 10.01 -9.94
C VAL A 109 -22.53 8.75 -9.52
N VAL A 110 -23.31 8.80 -8.44
CA VAL A 110 -24.11 7.67 -7.97
C VAL A 110 -25.17 7.27 -8.99
N LEU A 111 -25.94 8.22 -9.50
CA LEU A 111 -26.98 7.96 -10.50
C LEU A 111 -26.38 7.38 -11.79
N LEU A 112 -25.26 7.95 -12.24
CA LEU A 112 -24.57 7.49 -13.45
C LEU A 112 -23.97 6.09 -13.24
N THR A 113 -23.40 5.80 -12.06
CA THR A 113 -22.89 4.46 -11.72
C THR A 113 -24.04 3.45 -11.63
N ALA A 114 -25.15 3.82 -10.99
CA ALA A 114 -26.34 2.98 -10.87
C ALA A 114 -26.91 2.65 -12.25
N PHE A 115 -26.94 3.63 -13.14
CA PHE A 115 -27.36 3.45 -14.53
C PHE A 115 -26.47 2.42 -15.25
N ILE A 116 -25.14 2.60 -15.20
CA ILE A 116 -24.17 1.67 -15.81
C ILE A 116 -24.33 0.26 -15.24
N MET A 117 -24.44 0.13 -13.92
CA MET A 117 -24.43 -1.18 -13.25
C MET A 117 -25.74 -1.95 -13.43
N ASN A 118 -26.88 -1.27 -13.39
CA ASN A 118 -28.20 -1.92 -13.39
C ASN A 118 -28.85 -1.96 -14.78
N PHE A 119 -28.67 -0.91 -15.58
CA PHE A 119 -29.41 -0.74 -16.85
C PHE A 119 -28.59 -1.05 -18.09
N THR A 120 -27.26 -1.25 -17.98
CA THR A 120 -26.42 -1.62 -19.13
C THR A 120 -25.90 -3.05 -19.05
N THR A 121 -25.50 -3.62 -20.19
CA THR A 121 -24.83 -4.94 -20.24
C THR A 121 -23.44 -4.91 -19.61
N VAL A 122 -22.86 -3.73 -19.40
CA VAL A 122 -21.50 -3.57 -18.89
C VAL A 122 -21.41 -4.03 -17.44
N GLY A 123 -22.41 -3.70 -16.59
CA GLY A 123 -22.43 -4.15 -15.19
C GLY A 123 -22.30 -5.66 -15.04
N ARG A 124 -23.12 -6.43 -15.77
CA ARG A 124 -23.05 -7.91 -15.78
C ARG A 124 -21.68 -8.43 -16.24
N LYS A 125 -21.08 -7.79 -17.26
CA LYS A 125 -19.74 -8.14 -17.75
C LYS A 125 -18.66 -7.87 -16.70
N ILE A 126 -18.76 -6.76 -15.95
CA ILE A 126 -17.84 -6.42 -14.85
C ILE A 126 -17.89 -7.51 -13.77
N TYR A 127 -19.08 -7.91 -13.32
CA TYR A 127 -19.20 -8.99 -12.31
C TYR A 127 -18.64 -10.32 -12.82
N ALA A 128 -18.94 -10.69 -14.07
CA ALA A 128 -18.41 -11.91 -14.67
C ALA A 128 -16.87 -11.91 -14.76
N MET A 129 -16.28 -10.79 -15.23
CA MET A 129 -14.82 -10.64 -15.31
C MET A 129 -14.17 -10.67 -13.93
N GLY A 130 -14.80 -10.07 -12.93
CA GLY A 130 -14.32 -10.08 -11.55
C GLY A 130 -14.43 -11.44 -10.85
N GLY A 131 -15.38 -12.30 -11.27
CA GLY A 131 -15.49 -13.66 -10.75
C GLY A 131 -14.42 -14.58 -11.33
N ASN A 132 -14.28 -14.60 -12.66
CA ASN A 132 -13.18 -15.30 -13.33
C ASN A 132 -12.91 -14.67 -14.70
N ARG A 133 -11.72 -14.07 -14.85
CA ARG A 133 -11.27 -13.45 -16.11
C ARG A 133 -11.21 -14.44 -17.27
N GLU A 134 -10.74 -15.65 -17.04
CA GLU A 134 -10.62 -16.68 -18.08
C GLU A 134 -12.00 -17.15 -18.53
N SER A 135 -12.90 -17.47 -17.59
CA SER A 135 -14.29 -17.85 -17.93
C SER A 135 -15.00 -16.73 -18.69
N ALA A 136 -14.84 -15.47 -18.26
CA ALA A 136 -15.40 -14.32 -18.97
C ALA A 136 -14.88 -14.21 -20.41
N SER A 137 -13.59 -14.49 -20.63
CA SER A 137 -13.00 -14.49 -21.98
C SER A 137 -13.53 -15.64 -22.84
N ARG A 138 -13.72 -16.84 -22.26
CA ARG A 138 -14.28 -18.02 -22.96
C ARG A 138 -15.75 -17.83 -23.35
N VAL A 139 -16.51 -17.07 -22.56
CA VAL A 139 -17.90 -16.66 -22.88
C VAL A 139 -17.95 -15.58 -23.99
N GLY A 140 -16.80 -15.09 -24.46
CA GLY A 140 -16.71 -14.13 -25.56
C GLY A 140 -16.69 -12.66 -25.13
N PHE A 141 -16.53 -12.37 -23.83
CA PHE A 141 -16.36 -10.98 -23.39
C PHE A 141 -14.97 -10.46 -23.77
N SER A 142 -14.93 -9.33 -24.46
CA SER A 142 -13.68 -8.64 -24.76
C SER A 142 -13.09 -8.01 -23.50
N VAL A 143 -12.20 -8.75 -22.85
CA VAL A 143 -11.56 -8.35 -21.59
C VAL A 143 -10.88 -6.98 -21.71
N LEU A 144 -10.20 -6.72 -22.83
CA LEU A 144 -9.53 -5.44 -23.08
C LEU A 144 -10.53 -4.27 -23.09
N ARG A 145 -11.64 -4.37 -23.86
CA ARG A 145 -12.62 -3.28 -23.94
C ARG A 145 -13.27 -3.02 -22.59
N LEU A 146 -13.54 -4.09 -21.84
CA LEU A 146 -14.12 -4.00 -20.52
C LEU A 146 -13.14 -3.36 -19.51
N GLN A 147 -11.86 -3.73 -19.54
CA GLN A 147 -10.83 -3.11 -18.70
C GLN A 147 -10.63 -1.63 -19.06
N LEU A 148 -10.55 -1.28 -20.35
CA LEU A 148 -10.48 0.11 -20.81
C LEU A 148 -11.66 0.93 -20.29
N PHE A 149 -12.87 0.39 -20.35
CA PHE A 149 -14.05 1.04 -19.80
C PHE A 149 -13.96 1.21 -18.28
N VAL A 150 -13.67 0.14 -17.53
CA VAL A 150 -13.64 0.16 -16.05
C VAL A 150 -12.59 1.15 -15.53
N TYR A 151 -11.35 1.07 -15.99
CA TYR A 151 -10.32 1.98 -15.51
C TYR A 151 -10.48 3.40 -16.07
N GLY A 152 -10.98 3.56 -17.30
CA GLY A 152 -11.32 4.86 -17.86
C GLY A 152 -12.42 5.56 -17.04
N TYR A 153 -13.47 4.81 -16.67
CA TYR A 153 -14.56 5.30 -15.84
C TYR A 153 -14.11 5.61 -14.40
N MET A 154 -13.26 4.76 -13.80
CA MET A 154 -12.60 5.06 -12.53
C MET A 154 -11.75 6.33 -12.61
N GLY A 155 -11.04 6.53 -13.73
CA GLY A 155 -10.30 7.74 -14.04
C GLY A 155 -11.20 8.98 -14.10
N LEU A 156 -12.35 8.89 -14.77
CA LEU A 156 -13.35 9.96 -14.83
C LEU A 156 -13.85 10.35 -13.44
N MET A 157 -14.21 9.37 -12.60
CA MET A 157 -14.63 9.62 -11.21
C MET A 157 -13.51 10.26 -10.37
N SER A 158 -12.28 9.78 -10.54
CA SER A 158 -11.10 10.31 -9.87
C SER A 158 -10.84 11.78 -10.26
N GLY A 159 -11.09 12.14 -11.52
CA GLY A 159 -11.07 13.53 -11.98
C GLY A 159 -12.16 14.39 -11.34
N ALA A 160 -13.40 13.91 -11.31
CA ALA A 160 -14.51 14.61 -10.66
C ALA A 160 -14.27 14.81 -9.15
N ALA A 161 -13.75 13.79 -8.46
CA ALA A 161 -13.34 13.90 -7.05
C ALA A 161 -12.22 14.92 -6.85
N GLY A 162 -11.29 15.06 -7.81
CA GLY A 162 -10.23 16.07 -7.77
C GLY A 162 -10.75 17.51 -7.86
N VAL A 163 -11.79 17.76 -8.66
CA VAL A 163 -12.47 19.07 -8.72
C VAL A 163 -13.11 19.39 -7.37
N VAL A 164 -13.84 18.43 -6.81
CA VAL A 164 -14.49 18.57 -5.51
C VAL A 164 -13.47 18.83 -4.41
N GLN A 165 -12.37 18.07 -4.37
CA GLN A 165 -11.33 18.24 -3.35
C GLN A 165 -10.63 19.59 -3.46
N ALA A 166 -10.28 20.03 -4.67
CA ALA A 166 -9.69 21.34 -4.88
C ALA A 166 -10.64 22.47 -4.42
N TRP A 167 -11.95 22.31 -4.64
CA TRP A 167 -12.97 23.24 -4.17
C TRP A 167 -13.13 23.20 -2.64
N THR A 168 -13.08 22.03 -2.01
CA THR A 168 -13.28 21.92 -0.56
C THR A 168 -12.12 22.54 0.23
N VAL A 169 -10.87 22.33 -0.22
CA VAL A 169 -9.70 22.77 0.56
C VAL A 169 -9.15 24.12 0.06
N MET A 170 -9.59 24.61 -1.11
CA MET A 170 -9.08 25.85 -1.73
C MET A 170 -7.55 25.91 -1.83
N THR A 171 -6.93 24.74 -1.96
CA THR A 171 -5.50 24.57 -2.21
C THR A 171 -5.28 23.23 -2.89
N VAL A 172 -4.28 23.17 -3.76
CA VAL A 172 -3.82 21.92 -4.36
C VAL A 172 -2.35 21.72 -4.02
N ALA A 173 -2.12 20.85 -3.05
CA ALA A 173 -0.80 20.32 -2.77
C ALA A 173 -0.56 19.02 -3.57
N PRO A 174 0.63 18.84 -4.18
CA PRO A 174 0.97 17.62 -4.93
C PRO A 174 0.92 16.32 -4.11
N ASP A 175 0.87 16.41 -2.78
CA ASP A 175 0.87 15.30 -1.81
C ASP A 175 -0.43 15.17 -0.99
N SER A 176 -1.41 16.06 -1.21
CA SER A 176 -2.65 16.22 -0.41
C SER A 176 -3.54 14.98 -0.20
N LEU A 177 -3.40 13.92 -1.00
CA LEU A 177 -4.25 12.72 -0.95
C LEU A 177 -3.45 11.41 -0.79
N LEU A 178 -2.15 11.48 -0.50
CA LEU A 178 -1.37 10.28 -0.25
C LEU A 178 -1.82 9.60 1.04
N GLY A 179 -1.99 8.28 0.99
CA GLY A 179 -2.47 7.48 2.11
C GLY A 179 -4.00 7.37 2.21
N TYR A 180 -4.76 8.19 1.46
CA TYR A 180 -6.22 8.06 1.41
C TYR A 180 -6.68 6.83 0.61
N GLU A 181 -5.80 6.18 -0.16
CA GLU A 181 -6.14 4.99 -0.95
C GLU A 181 -6.65 3.85 -0.05
N LEU A 182 -6.04 3.72 1.13
CA LEU A 182 -6.39 2.70 2.12
C LEU A 182 -7.74 3.00 2.79
N THR A 183 -7.98 4.25 3.16
CA THR A 183 -9.29 4.75 3.65
C THR A 183 -10.42 4.47 2.66
N VAL A 184 -10.18 4.75 1.37
CA VAL A 184 -11.18 4.48 0.32
C VAL A 184 -11.44 2.98 0.19
N LEU A 185 -10.39 2.16 0.24
CA LEU A 185 -10.51 0.71 0.21
C LEU A 185 -11.29 0.20 1.44
N ALA A 186 -11.04 0.74 2.63
CA ALA A 186 -11.77 0.40 3.85
C ALA A 186 -13.27 0.66 3.70
N ALA A 187 -13.63 1.85 3.22
CA ALA A 187 -15.02 2.28 3.03
C ALA A 187 -15.80 1.34 2.10
N VAL A 188 -15.19 0.99 0.98
CA VAL A 188 -15.80 0.15 -0.06
C VAL A 188 -15.95 -1.30 0.41
N VAL A 189 -14.97 -1.81 1.15
CA VAL A 189 -15.03 -3.18 1.67
C VAL A 189 -15.95 -3.30 2.88
N LEU A 190 -16.00 -2.29 3.75
CA LEU A 190 -17.02 -2.17 4.80
C LEU A 190 -18.43 -2.20 4.20
N GLY A 191 -18.60 -1.58 3.03
CA GLY A 191 -19.81 -1.67 2.22
C GLY A 191 -20.10 -3.04 1.60
N GLY A 192 -19.26 -4.05 1.81
CA GLY A 192 -19.45 -5.42 1.34
C GLY A 192 -18.92 -5.73 -0.07
N THR A 193 -18.12 -4.83 -0.66
CA THR A 193 -17.47 -5.09 -1.95
C THR A 193 -16.25 -6.01 -1.77
N SER A 194 -16.13 -7.04 -2.61
CA SER A 194 -15.05 -8.02 -2.57
C SER A 194 -13.74 -7.47 -3.15
N LEU A 195 -12.63 -7.62 -2.42
CA LEU A 195 -11.28 -7.29 -2.90
C LEU A 195 -10.76 -8.24 -3.99
N ILE A 196 -11.29 -9.46 -4.05
CA ILE A 196 -10.92 -10.47 -5.05
C ILE A 196 -11.73 -10.28 -6.35
N GLY A 197 -12.81 -9.50 -6.28
CA GLY A 197 -13.72 -9.23 -7.40
C GLY A 197 -14.99 -10.09 -7.39
N GLY A 198 -15.86 -9.83 -8.36
CA GLY A 198 -17.07 -10.63 -8.65
C GLY A 198 -18.25 -10.45 -7.70
N ARG A 199 -18.10 -9.70 -6.60
CA ARG A 199 -19.17 -9.44 -5.61
C ARG A 199 -19.08 -8.01 -5.06
N GLY A 200 -20.24 -7.40 -4.83
CA GLY A 200 -20.38 -6.05 -4.26
C GLY A 200 -21.60 -5.33 -4.81
N THR A 201 -22.12 -4.34 -4.09
CA THR A 201 -23.26 -3.52 -4.53
C THR A 201 -22.94 -2.04 -4.38
N LEU A 202 -23.48 -1.22 -5.28
CA LEU A 202 -23.32 0.25 -5.20
C LEU A 202 -23.92 0.79 -3.89
N THR A 203 -25.07 0.27 -3.48
CA THR A 203 -25.75 0.66 -2.24
C THR A 203 -24.93 0.29 -1.01
N GLY A 204 -24.32 -0.90 -1.00
CA GLY A 204 -23.42 -1.32 0.07
C GLY A 204 -22.23 -0.38 0.20
N THR A 205 -21.56 -0.06 -0.91
CA THR A 205 -20.45 0.91 -0.93
C THR A 205 -20.87 2.29 -0.41
N LEU A 206 -22.05 2.78 -0.79
CA LEU A 206 -22.56 4.07 -0.29
C LEU A 206 -22.84 4.04 1.21
N LEU A 207 -23.45 2.97 1.72
CA LEU A 207 -23.66 2.78 3.15
C LEU A 207 -22.34 2.70 3.91
N GLY A 208 -21.31 2.05 3.34
CA GLY A 208 -19.96 2.02 3.90
C GLY A 208 -19.35 3.42 4.02
N VAL A 209 -19.42 4.21 2.95
CA VAL A 209 -18.92 5.61 2.94
C VAL A 209 -19.70 6.49 3.93
N ILE A 210 -21.04 6.41 3.94
CA ILE A 210 -21.90 7.18 4.83
C ILE A 210 -21.64 6.79 6.29
N LEU A 211 -21.54 5.49 6.58
CA LEU A 211 -21.24 5.01 7.91
C LEU A 211 -19.93 5.64 8.39
N LEU A 212 -18.86 5.56 7.60
CA LEU A 212 -17.59 6.19 7.97
C LEU A 212 -17.73 7.70 8.19
N ALA A 213 -18.40 8.43 7.29
CA ALA A 213 -18.59 9.87 7.45
C ALA A 213 -19.37 10.23 8.74
N VAL A 214 -20.47 9.52 9.03
CA VAL A 214 -21.27 9.72 10.24
C VAL A 214 -20.46 9.39 11.49
N MET A 215 -19.67 8.31 11.46
CA MET A 215 -18.82 7.93 12.57
C MET A 215 -17.73 8.96 12.84
N GLN A 216 -17.07 9.46 11.79
CA GLN A 216 -16.08 10.52 11.91
C GLN A 216 -16.69 11.79 12.51
N ASN A 217 -17.87 12.18 12.02
CA ASN A 217 -18.58 13.34 12.54
C ASN A 217 -19.00 13.13 14.01
N GLY A 218 -19.58 11.98 14.34
CA GLY A 218 -19.96 11.64 15.72
C GLY A 218 -18.78 11.65 16.69
N LEU A 219 -17.62 11.13 16.27
CA LEU A 219 -16.39 11.18 17.06
C LEU A 219 -15.88 12.61 17.22
N ASN A 220 -15.90 13.44 16.17
CA ASN A 220 -15.57 14.87 16.26
C ASN A 220 -16.45 15.58 17.30
N LEU A 221 -17.76 15.35 17.25
CA LEU A 221 -18.73 15.97 18.16
C LEU A 221 -18.54 15.52 19.61
N LEU A 222 -18.06 14.30 19.83
CA LEU A 222 -17.68 13.79 21.15
C LEU A 222 -16.33 14.33 21.64
N GLY A 223 -15.70 15.26 20.90
CA GLY A 223 -14.39 15.81 21.24
C GLY A 223 -13.25 14.81 21.05
N VAL A 224 -13.52 13.68 20.39
CA VAL A 224 -12.49 12.69 20.06
C VAL A 224 -11.68 13.26 18.91
N SER A 225 -10.37 13.42 19.11
CA SER A 225 -9.49 14.07 18.14
C SER A 225 -9.64 13.47 16.73
N SER A 226 -9.53 14.32 15.70
CA SER A 226 -9.67 13.98 14.27
C SER A 226 -8.75 12.86 13.78
N TYR A 227 -7.77 12.47 14.59
CA TYR A 227 -6.86 11.36 14.32
C TYR A 227 -7.46 9.98 14.57
N TRP A 228 -8.42 9.85 15.49
CA TRP A 228 -9.16 8.59 15.71
C TRP A 228 -10.15 8.25 14.60
N GLN A 229 -10.30 9.17 13.65
CA GLN A 229 -11.38 9.18 12.68
C GLN A 229 -10.92 8.68 11.32
N THR A 230 -9.62 8.44 11.11
CA THR A 230 -9.18 7.79 9.88
C THR A 230 -9.85 6.41 9.81
N PRO A 231 -10.63 6.10 8.77
CA PRO A 231 -11.58 5.02 8.85
C PRO A 231 -10.95 3.71 8.39
N ASP A 232 -10.18 3.10 9.28
CA ASP A 232 -9.68 1.76 9.05
C ASP A 232 -10.38 0.74 9.98
N HIS A 233 -11.23 1.21 10.88
CA HIS A 233 -11.64 0.46 12.07
C HIS A 233 -12.99 -0.26 12.01
N TRP A 234 -13.40 -0.91 10.92
CA TRP A 234 -14.72 -1.57 10.94
C TRP A 234 -14.70 -2.88 10.16
N GLY A 235 -14.52 -3.99 10.87
CA GLY A 235 -14.92 -5.31 10.39
C GLY A 235 -16.29 -5.64 10.99
N ASP A 236 -17.35 -5.66 10.18
CA ASP A 236 -18.66 -6.13 10.68
C ASP A 236 -18.61 -7.65 10.90
N HIS A 237 -18.90 -8.02 12.14
CA HIS A 237 -19.25 -9.35 12.60
C HIS A 237 -20.70 -9.67 12.25
N ARG A 238 -21.00 -10.06 11.00
CA ARG A 238 -22.29 -10.73 10.70
C ARG A 238 -22.19 -11.87 9.68
N ARG A 239 -22.25 -13.09 10.25
CA ARG A 239 -22.95 -14.31 9.80
C ARG A 239 -22.81 -14.70 8.32
N GLN A 240 -21.95 -15.69 8.04
CA GLN A 240 -22.23 -16.72 7.03
C GLN A 240 -23.07 -17.84 7.68
N HIS A 241 -24.36 -17.60 7.82
CA HIS A 241 -25.35 -18.67 7.88
C HIS A 241 -26.46 -18.36 6.87
N GLN A 242 -26.86 -19.41 6.15
CA GLN A 242 -27.78 -19.51 5.00
C GLN A 242 -27.05 -19.43 3.64
N ARG A 243 -27.06 -20.47 2.80
CA ARG A 243 -28.16 -21.41 2.54
C ARG A 243 -27.66 -22.82 2.24
N ASN A 244 -28.31 -23.80 2.86
CA ASN A 244 -28.53 -25.11 2.26
C ASN A 244 -29.28 -24.91 0.95
N GLY A 245 -28.65 -25.34 -0.13
CA GLY A 245 -29.21 -25.54 -1.44
C GLY A 245 -28.15 -26.36 -2.15
N MET A 246 -28.45 -27.62 -2.46
CA MET A 246 -27.57 -28.50 -3.21
C MET A 246 -27.29 -27.85 -4.57
N GLU A 247 -26.16 -27.17 -4.70
CA GLU A 247 -25.53 -26.98 -6.00
C GLU A 247 -24.92 -28.34 -6.39
N PRO A 248 -25.15 -28.84 -7.61
CA PRO A 248 -24.43 -30.03 -8.06
C PRO A 248 -22.94 -29.70 -7.99
N ALA A 249 -22.19 -30.57 -7.33
CA ALA A 249 -20.76 -30.45 -7.17
C ALA A 249 -20.12 -30.29 -8.57
N SER A 250 -19.82 -29.05 -8.96
CA SER A 250 -18.84 -28.81 -10.00
C SER A 250 -17.55 -29.38 -9.43
N GLU A 251 -17.02 -30.40 -10.11
CA GLU A 251 -15.77 -31.07 -9.79
C GLU A 251 -14.73 -30.04 -9.32
N PRO A 252 -13.94 -30.36 -8.27
CA PRO A 252 -12.84 -29.50 -7.91
C PRO A 252 -11.83 -29.57 -9.05
N GLU A 253 -11.95 -28.68 -10.03
CA GLU A 253 -10.87 -28.43 -10.98
C GLU A 253 -9.66 -28.05 -10.13
N LEU A 254 -8.72 -28.99 -10.06
CA LEU A 254 -7.34 -28.78 -9.68
C LEU A 254 -6.76 -27.79 -10.68
N VAL A 255 -7.11 -26.52 -10.54
CA VAL A 255 -6.34 -25.43 -11.11
C VAL A 255 -5.02 -25.49 -10.34
N MET A 256 -4.09 -26.27 -10.88
CA MET A 256 -2.68 -26.17 -10.53
C MET A 256 -2.34 -24.69 -10.72
N LYS A 257 -2.33 -23.92 -9.62
CA LYS A 257 -1.69 -22.60 -9.58
C LYS A 257 -0.29 -22.84 -10.13
N LYS A 258 -0.10 -22.43 -11.38
CA LYS A 258 1.11 -22.73 -12.16
C LYS A 258 2.29 -22.34 -11.29
N SER A 259 3.15 -23.33 -11.02
CA SER A 259 4.23 -23.18 -10.06
C SER A 259 5.04 -21.94 -10.40
N TRP A 260 5.02 -20.94 -9.53
CA TRP A 260 5.79 -19.70 -9.60
C TRP A 260 7.31 -19.94 -9.44
N ARG A 261 7.81 -21.11 -9.83
CA ARG A 261 9.22 -21.48 -9.82
C ARG A 261 9.90 -20.91 -11.07
N ASN A 262 10.01 -19.59 -11.11
CA ASN A 262 10.77 -18.90 -12.15
C ASN A 262 12.07 -18.40 -11.56
N ASN A 263 13.11 -18.34 -12.39
CA ASN A 263 14.44 -17.79 -12.12
C ASN A 263 14.38 -16.25 -11.93
N VAL A 264 13.52 -15.76 -11.04
CA VAL A 264 13.39 -14.33 -10.69
C VAL A 264 14.76 -13.79 -10.27
N GLU A 265 15.53 -14.59 -9.53
CA GLU A 265 16.88 -14.23 -9.12
C GLU A 265 17.79 -13.98 -10.33
N PHE A 266 17.70 -14.78 -11.40
CA PHE A 266 18.50 -14.59 -12.60
C PHE A 266 18.21 -13.25 -13.28
N TYR A 267 16.94 -12.87 -13.40
CA TYR A 267 16.55 -11.59 -13.97
C TYR A 267 16.96 -10.40 -13.09
N LEU A 268 16.80 -10.54 -11.77
CA LEU A 268 17.24 -9.52 -10.81
C LEU A 268 18.76 -9.36 -10.83
N ILE A 269 19.53 -10.45 -10.89
CA ILE A 269 20.98 -10.42 -11.02
C ILE A 269 21.39 -9.76 -12.34
N GLY A 270 20.75 -10.14 -13.45
CA GLY A 270 21.02 -9.51 -14.75
C GLY A 270 20.76 -8.01 -14.74
N LEU A 271 19.64 -7.57 -14.16
CA LEU A 271 19.29 -6.15 -14.03
C LEU A 271 20.22 -5.41 -13.06
N LEU A 272 20.59 -6.05 -11.94
CA LEU A 272 21.55 -5.53 -10.97
C LEU A 272 22.91 -5.30 -11.61
N LEU A 273 23.42 -6.30 -12.34
CA LEU A 273 24.69 -6.20 -13.07
C LEU A 273 24.63 -5.09 -14.11
N LEU A 274 23.51 -4.99 -14.85
CA LEU A 274 23.31 -3.92 -15.83
C LEU A 274 23.37 -2.54 -15.16
N MET A 275 22.70 -2.35 -14.03
CA MET A 275 22.73 -1.07 -13.28
C MET A 275 24.13 -0.78 -12.70
N VAL A 276 24.80 -1.78 -12.14
CA VAL A 276 26.17 -1.63 -11.62
C VAL A 276 27.13 -1.23 -12.74
N ILE A 277 27.05 -1.86 -13.92
CA ILE A 277 27.87 -1.51 -15.08
C ILE A 277 27.54 -0.09 -15.55
N ALA A 278 26.25 0.25 -15.68
CA ALA A 278 25.81 1.57 -16.13
C ALA A 278 26.33 2.69 -15.21
N PHE A 279 26.17 2.55 -13.88
CA PHE A 279 26.66 3.56 -12.93
C PHE A 279 28.18 3.55 -12.78
N SER A 280 28.84 2.40 -12.93
CA SER A 280 30.30 2.33 -12.97
C SER A 280 30.88 3.09 -14.17
N ILE A 281 30.20 3.08 -15.32
CA ILE A 281 30.62 3.83 -16.50
C ILE A 281 30.26 5.32 -16.35
N ALA A 282 29.07 5.62 -15.85
CA ALA A 282 28.60 7.01 -15.69
C ALA A 282 29.40 7.79 -14.62
N MET A 283 29.82 7.11 -13.54
CA MET A 283 30.40 7.74 -12.35
C MET A 283 31.54 6.89 -11.73
N PRO A 284 32.63 6.62 -12.45
CA PRO A 284 33.67 5.67 -12.03
C PRO A 284 34.30 6.00 -10.68
N ASN A 285 34.50 7.29 -10.39
CA ASN A 285 35.20 7.74 -9.17
C ASN A 285 34.31 7.78 -7.92
N ILE A 286 33.00 8.00 -8.09
CA ILE A 286 32.08 8.22 -6.97
C ILE A 286 31.30 6.94 -6.66
N PHE A 287 30.91 6.18 -7.69
CA PHE A 287 30.11 4.97 -7.51
C PHE A 287 30.85 3.90 -6.68
N TRP A 288 32.14 3.71 -6.93
CA TRP A 288 32.97 2.74 -6.19
C TRP A 288 33.54 3.27 -4.86
N SER A 289 33.19 4.50 -4.47
CA SER A 289 33.69 5.09 -3.23
C SER A 289 33.15 4.35 -2.00
N VAL A 290 33.97 4.25 -0.95
CA VAL A 290 33.58 3.65 0.33
C VAL A 290 32.38 4.38 0.94
N SER A 291 32.29 5.70 0.78
CA SER A 291 31.16 6.50 1.25
C SER A 291 29.85 6.12 0.55
N ASN A 292 29.87 5.82 -0.76
CA ASN A 292 28.68 5.34 -1.46
C ASN A 292 28.23 3.97 -0.93
N PHE A 293 29.16 3.02 -0.76
CA PHE A 293 28.83 1.72 -0.18
C PHE A 293 28.31 1.82 1.25
N GLN A 294 28.89 2.68 2.08
CA GLN A 294 28.42 2.94 3.45
C GLN A 294 27.04 3.60 3.46
N SER A 295 26.74 4.49 2.50
CA SER A 295 25.44 5.10 2.33
C SER A 295 24.38 4.05 1.99
N ILE A 296 24.64 3.20 0.99
CA ILE A 296 23.78 2.07 0.61
C ILE A 296 23.55 1.15 1.82
N ALA A 297 24.62 0.76 2.51
CA ALA A 297 24.55 -0.15 3.65
C ALA A 297 23.85 0.45 4.90
N SER A 298 23.81 1.77 5.03
CA SER A 298 23.08 2.45 6.12
C SER A 298 21.59 2.68 5.81
N GLN A 299 21.21 2.67 4.55
CA GLN A 299 19.82 2.96 4.12
C GLN A 299 18.98 1.70 3.93
N MET A 300 19.56 0.68 3.30
CA MET A 300 18.86 -0.56 2.95
C MET A 300 18.25 -1.34 4.13
N PRO A 301 18.90 -1.45 5.32
CA PRO A 301 18.44 -2.37 6.37
C PRO A 301 17.03 -2.12 6.91
N VAL A 302 16.65 -0.86 7.12
CA VAL A 302 15.33 -0.50 7.66
C VAL A 302 14.24 -0.95 6.70
N LEU A 303 14.34 -0.53 5.43
CA LEU A 303 13.40 -0.94 4.39
C LEU A 303 13.42 -2.46 4.18
N GLY A 304 14.60 -3.07 4.25
CA GLY A 304 14.76 -4.50 4.04
C GLY A 304 14.06 -5.36 5.08
N ILE A 305 14.18 -5.03 6.37
CA ILE A 305 13.48 -5.78 7.43
C ILE A 305 11.96 -5.59 7.33
N LEU A 306 11.49 -4.38 7.00
CA LEU A 306 10.07 -4.11 6.78
C LEU A 306 9.52 -4.87 5.56
N ALA A 307 10.27 -4.92 4.46
CA ALA A 307 9.92 -5.69 3.28
C ALA A 307 9.86 -7.20 3.56
N LEU A 308 10.81 -7.73 4.35
CA LEU A 308 10.78 -9.12 4.80
C LEU A 308 9.58 -9.40 5.73
N ALA A 309 9.25 -8.47 6.63
CA ALA A 309 8.07 -8.57 7.50
C ALA A 309 6.76 -8.62 6.70
N MET A 310 6.66 -7.82 5.65
CA MET A 310 5.52 -7.82 4.73
C MET A 310 5.45 -9.11 3.91
N ALA A 311 6.58 -9.52 3.35
CA ALA A 311 6.67 -10.71 2.53
C ALA A 311 6.24 -11.97 3.28
N MET A 312 6.60 -12.12 4.56
CA MET A 312 6.16 -13.24 5.40
C MET A 312 4.64 -13.45 5.36
N THR A 313 3.87 -12.35 5.35
CA THR A 313 2.41 -12.41 5.26
C THR A 313 1.91 -12.63 3.84
N MET A 314 2.58 -12.02 2.84
CA MET A 314 2.26 -12.18 1.42
C MET A 314 2.45 -13.60 0.93
N LEU A 315 3.40 -14.36 1.48
CA LEU A 315 3.59 -15.77 1.14
C LEU A 315 2.34 -16.62 1.46
N CYS A 316 1.53 -16.24 2.45
CA CYS A 316 0.25 -16.87 2.77
C CYS A 316 -0.93 -16.32 1.95
N GLY A 317 -0.72 -15.33 1.08
CA GLY A 317 -1.79 -14.62 0.36
C GLY A 317 -2.46 -13.50 1.17
N GLY A 318 -1.86 -13.09 2.29
CA GLY A 318 -2.30 -11.94 3.08
C GLY A 318 -1.38 -10.74 2.89
N ILE A 319 -1.87 -9.51 3.08
CA ILE A 319 -1.01 -8.32 3.09
C ILE A 319 -1.13 -7.69 4.47
N ASN A 320 -0.02 -7.56 5.19
CA ASN A 320 0.02 -6.86 6.47
C ASN A 320 0.26 -5.36 6.26
N LEU A 321 -0.81 -4.58 6.26
CA LEU A 321 -0.75 -3.12 6.15
C LEU A 321 -0.31 -2.44 7.47
N SER A 322 -0.45 -3.13 8.61
CA SER A 322 -0.05 -2.59 9.91
C SER A 322 1.45 -2.62 10.19
N ILE A 323 2.32 -3.05 9.26
CA ILE A 323 3.77 -3.19 9.54
C ILE A 323 4.42 -1.89 10.02
N ILE A 324 4.06 -0.76 9.42
CA ILE A 324 4.63 0.56 9.76
C ILE A 324 4.07 1.03 11.11
N ALA A 325 2.76 0.96 11.30
CA ALA A 325 2.15 1.34 12.57
C ALA A 325 2.61 0.44 13.74
N THR A 326 2.87 -0.84 13.47
CA THR A 326 3.47 -1.79 14.42
C THR A 326 4.89 -1.38 14.75
N ALA A 327 5.72 -1.05 13.75
CA ALA A 327 7.07 -0.56 13.98
C ALA A 327 7.07 0.76 14.78
N ASN A 328 6.16 1.69 14.49
CA ASN A 328 6.01 2.94 15.23
C ASN A 328 5.51 2.72 16.67
N ALA A 329 4.58 1.79 16.89
CA ALA A 329 4.14 1.44 18.24
C ALA A 329 5.29 0.82 19.05
N CYS A 330 6.04 -0.11 18.44
CA CYS A 330 7.20 -0.71 19.07
C CYS A 330 8.30 0.33 19.36
N SER A 331 8.59 1.25 18.43
CA SER A 331 9.61 2.28 18.64
C SER A 331 9.21 3.28 19.72
N LEU A 332 7.92 3.64 19.83
CA LEU A 332 7.42 4.50 20.90
C LEU A 332 7.49 3.84 22.28
N VAL A 333 7.09 2.57 22.39
CA VAL A 333 7.21 1.79 23.63
C VAL A 333 8.69 1.66 24.03
N MET A 334 9.56 1.35 23.07
CA MET A 334 11.00 1.27 23.30
C MET A 334 11.61 2.61 23.71
N ALA A 335 11.24 3.69 23.02
CA ALA A 335 11.69 5.04 23.30
C ALA A 335 11.27 5.50 24.70
N TRP A 336 10.02 5.25 25.08
CA TRP A 336 9.53 5.55 26.42
C TRP A 336 10.38 4.86 27.48
N VAL A 337 10.58 3.54 27.40
CA VAL A 337 11.44 2.79 28.35
C VAL A 337 12.89 3.28 28.33
N ALA A 338 13.46 3.56 27.14
CA ALA A 338 14.84 4.01 27.03
C ALA A 338 15.08 5.41 27.63
N THR A 339 14.06 6.25 27.71
CA THR A 339 14.13 7.62 28.27
C THR A 339 13.67 7.73 29.72
N SER A 340 12.82 6.80 30.20
CA SER A 340 12.27 6.85 31.56
C SER A 340 13.21 6.31 32.64
N TYR A 341 14.21 5.52 32.26
CA TYR A 341 15.13 4.86 33.20
C TYR A 341 16.59 5.26 32.93
N PRO A 342 17.45 5.26 33.97
CA PRO A 342 18.86 5.62 33.82
C PRO A 342 19.58 4.62 32.89
N PRO A 343 20.51 5.09 32.03
CA PRO A 343 21.14 4.23 31.03
C PRO A 343 21.94 3.09 31.68
N GLY A 344 21.64 1.85 31.29
CA GLY A 344 22.38 0.66 31.71
C GLY A 344 22.01 -0.59 30.92
N GLY A 345 22.70 -1.70 31.18
CA GLY A 345 22.41 -2.98 30.52
C GLY A 345 21.00 -3.50 30.81
N ALA A 346 20.50 -3.27 32.04
CA ALA A 346 19.13 -3.64 32.42
C ALA A 346 18.09 -2.84 31.63
N THR A 347 18.29 -1.54 31.43
CA THR A 347 17.37 -0.73 30.60
C THR A 347 17.44 -1.11 29.15
N ALA A 348 18.62 -1.45 28.62
CA ALA A 348 18.75 -1.93 27.25
C ALA A 348 17.94 -3.22 27.02
N LEU A 349 18.05 -4.19 27.94
CA LEU A 349 17.25 -5.42 27.88
C LEU A 349 15.75 -5.12 28.03
N ALA A 350 15.37 -4.28 29.00
CA ALA A 350 13.98 -3.90 29.22
C ALA A 350 13.37 -3.21 27.98
N THR A 351 14.13 -2.33 27.30
CA THR A 351 13.71 -1.71 26.04
C THR A 351 13.45 -2.76 24.97
N LEU A 352 14.40 -3.67 24.72
CA LEU A 352 14.24 -4.70 23.69
C LEU A 352 13.06 -5.64 23.99
N LEU A 353 12.89 -6.03 25.27
CA LEU A 353 11.77 -6.86 25.70
C LEU A 353 10.43 -6.12 25.60
N ALA A 354 10.38 -4.83 25.90
CA ALA A 354 9.16 -4.03 25.78
C ALA A 354 8.73 -3.89 24.31
N GLY A 355 9.67 -3.61 23.40
CA GLY A 355 9.41 -3.57 21.96
C GLY A 355 8.97 -4.93 21.41
N GLY A 356 9.68 -6.01 21.77
CA GLY A 356 9.32 -7.37 21.40
C GLY A 356 7.97 -7.82 21.96
N GLY A 357 7.66 -7.44 23.20
CA GLY A 357 6.37 -7.69 23.85
C GLY A 357 5.22 -6.97 23.15
N ALA A 358 5.38 -5.68 22.84
CA ALA A 358 4.41 -4.92 22.04
C ALA A 358 4.16 -5.57 20.68
N ALA A 359 5.23 -5.95 19.96
CA ALA A 359 5.13 -6.68 18.71
C ALA A 359 4.39 -8.02 18.86
N MET A 360 4.67 -8.80 19.90
CA MET A 360 4.00 -10.07 20.15
C MET A 360 2.51 -9.88 20.37
N ILE A 361 2.11 -8.90 21.18
CA ILE A 361 0.70 -8.56 21.42
C ILE A 361 0.02 -8.18 20.09
N ILE A 362 0.63 -7.28 19.33
CA ILE A 362 0.08 -6.79 18.05
C ILE A 362 -0.03 -7.93 17.04
N GLY A 363 1.00 -8.76 16.92
CA GLY A 363 1.04 -9.92 16.03
C GLY A 363 0.02 -10.99 16.41
N LEU A 364 -0.18 -11.24 17.71
CA LEU A 364 -1.23 -12.14 18.20
C LEU A 364 -2.62 -11.58 17.92
N CYS A 365 -2.88 -10.29 18.15
CA CYS A 365 -4.16 -9.66 17.81
C CYS A 365 -4.48 -9.83 16.32
N ASN A 366 -3.55 -9.45 15.43
CA ASN A 366 -3.71 -9.66 13.99
C ASN A 366 -3.91 -11.14 13.65
N GLY A 367 -3.11 -12.03 14.25
CA GLY A 367 -3.22 -13.48 14.06
C GLY A 367 -4.59 -14.02 14.48
N ILE A 368 -5.14 -13.58 15.61
CA ILE A 368 -6.46 -14.01 16.10
C ILE A 368 -7.58 -13.49 15.20
N LEU A 369 -7.53 -12.22 14.78
CA LEU A 369 -8.51 -11.64 13.87
C LEU A 369 -8.55 -12.40 12.53
N ILE A 370 -7.38 -12.74 12.00
CA ILE A 370 -7.26 -13.32 10.65
C ILE A 370 -7.46 -14.83 10.67
N ALA A 371 -6.80 -15.54 11.59
CA ALA A 371 -6.83 -16.99 11.65
C ALA A 371 -7.99 -17.55 12.49
N GLY A 372 -8.32 -16.86 13.58
CA GLY A 372 -9.39 -17.24 14.51
C GLY A 372 -10.76 -16.79 14.01
N ILE A 373 -10.94 -15.48 13.85
CA ILE A 373 -12.21 -14.86 13.44
C ILE A 373 -12.45 -15.00 11.93
N ARG A 374 -11.40 -15.24 11.12
CA ARG A 374 -11.46 -15.37 9.65
C ARG A 374 -11.83 -14.06 8.95
N VAL A 375 -11.35 -12.94 9.48
CA VAL A 375 -11.39 -11.65 8.78
C VAL A 375 -10.34 -11.65 7.66
N SER A 376 -10.63 -10.98 6.55
CA SER A 376 -9.65 -10.79 5.47
C SER A 376 -8.37 -10.12 6.00
N PRO A 377 -7.16 -10.63 5.69
CA PRO A 377 -5.87 -10.06 6.08
C PRO A 377 -5.74 -8.55 5.90
N ILE A 378 -6.16 -8.05 4.74
CA ILE A 378 -6.06 -6.63 4.39
C ILE A 378 -6.90 -5.81 5.36
N LEU A 379 -8.12 -6.23 5.65
CA LEU A 379 -9.03 -5.49 6.55
C LEU A 379 -8.58 -5.52 8.00
N ALA A 380 -8.18 -6.70 8.49
CA ALA A 380 -7.74 -6.83 9.87
C ALA A 380 -6.50 -5.97 10.13
N THR A 381 -5.52 -6.02 9.22
CA THR A 381 -4.28 -5.26 9.38
C THR A 381 -4.44 -3.78 9.06
N LEU A 382 -5.38 -3.40 8.20
CA LEU A 382 -5.76 -2.02 8.02
C LEU A 382 -6.35 -1.45 9.32
N GLY A 383 -7.33 -2.13 9.92
CA GLY A 383 -7.91 -1.71 11.20
C GLY A 383 -6.92 -1.69 12.34
N MET A 384 -6.00 -2.65 12.39
CA MET A 384 -4.92 -2.63 13.36
C MET A 384 -3.95 -1.46 13.13
N MET A 385 -3.65 -1.13 11.87
CA MET A 385 -2.77 -0.01 11.53
C MET A 385 -3.29 1.28 12.15
N THR A 386 -4.56 1.60 11.95
CA THR A 386 -5.07 2.85 12.49
C THR A 386 -5.36 2.79 13.97
N LEU A 387 -5.74 1.63 14.51
CA LEU A 387 -5.87 1.50 15.96
C LEU A 387 -4.55 1.86 16.63
N LEU A 388 -3.45 1.33 16.11
CA LEU A 388 -2.11 1.65 16.58
C LEU A 388 -1.72 3.11 16.34
N LYS A 389 -2.04 3.68 15.17
CA LYS A 389 -1.79 5.11 14.92
C LYS A 389 -2.51 5.99 15.94
N GLY A 390 -3.79 5.73 16.19
CA GLY A 390 -4.59 6.45 17.17
C GLY A 390 -4.05 6.32 18.60
N ILE A 391 -3.77 5.08 19.03
CA ILE A 391 -3.17 4.80 20.36
C ILE A 391 -1.83 5.52 20.51
N ASN A 392 -0.96 5.42 19.50
CA ASN A 392 0.36 6.05 19.50
C ASN A 392 0.25 7.58 19.66
N ILE A 393 -0.64 8.21 18.90
CA ILE A 393 -0.86 9.67 18.98
C ILE A 393 -1.47 10.07 20.32
N LEU A 394 -2.42 9.30 20.85
CA LEU A 394 -3.03 9.56 22.15
C LEU A 394 -2.00 9.56 23.27
N ILE A 395 -1.12 8.55 23.27
CA ILE A 395 -0.09 8.39 24.30
C ILE A 395 0.96 9.51 24.19
N THR A 396 1.33 9.92 22.97
CA THR A 396 2.41 10.91 22.79
C THR A 396 1.92 12.35 22.62
N GLY A 397 0.61 12.59 22.56
CA GLY A 397 0.04 13.87 22.12
C GLY A 397 0.47 14.27 20.70
N GLY A 398 0.87 13.31 19.86
CA GLY A 398 1.43 13.55 18.53
C GLY A 398 2.89 14.02 18.50
N SER A 399 3.52 14.19 19.67
CA SER A 399 4.92 14.58 19.80
C SER A 399 5.86 13.41 19.56
N ALA A 400 7.11 13.71 19.18
CA ALA A 400 8.16 12.71 19.07
C ALA A 400 8.89 12.56 20.40
N ILE A 401 9.23 11.34 20.79
CA ILE A 401 10.13 11.05 21.92
C ILE A 401 11.54 10.98 21.35
N ALA A 402 12.47 11.78 21.87
CA ALA A 402 13.83 11.91 21.34
C ALA A 402 14.89 11.87 22.46
N ASN A 403 16.16 12.08 22.11
CA ASN A 403 17.32 12.12 23.00
C ASN A 403 17.62 10.77 23.67
N TYR A 404 17.95 9.78 22.84
CA TYR A 404 18.21 8.43 23.33
C TYR A 404 19.61 8.28 23.94
N PRO A 405 19.76 7.36 24.91
CA PRO A 405 21.07 7.03 25.46
C PRO A 405 22.00 6.44 24.39
N GLN A 406 23.32 6.61 24.59
CA GLN A 406 24.33 6.26 23.59
C GLN A 406 24.27 4.80 23.12
N TRP A 407 23.83 3.86 23.96
CA TRP A 407 23.70 2.45 23.58
C TRP A 407 22.63 2.22 22.50
N VAL A 408 21.58 3.06 22.42
CA VAL A 408 20.60 3.04 21.34
C VAL A 408 21.24 3.55 20.05
N LEU A 409 21.93 4.70 20.13
CA LEU A 409 22.55 5.37 18.98
C LEU A 409 23.78 4.62 18.46
N TRP A 410 24.41 3.81 19.31
CA TRP A 410 25.57 3.00 18.97
C TRP A 410 25.28 2.06 17.80
N LEU A 411 24.07 1.49 17.71
CA LEU A 411 23.70 0.61 16.60
C LEU A 411 23.82 1.31 15.23
N ASN A 412 23.52 2.61 15.14
CA ASN A 412 23.64 3.38 13.90
C ASN A 412 25.09 3.79 13.59
N HIS A 413 25.90 4.08 14.62
CA HIS A 413 27.28 4.56 14.43
C HIS A 413 28.33 3.45 14.36
N ALA A 414 28.06 2.27 14.91
CA ALA A 414 29.00 1.16 14.94
C ALA A 414 29.21 0.60 13.52
N GLN A 415 30.47 0.36 13.19
CA GLN A 415 30.88 -0.25 11.92
C GLN A 415 31.82 -1.42 12.20
N TRP A 416 31.59 -2.55 11.54
CA TRP A 416 32.48 -3.71 11.55
C TRP A 416 33.02 -3.92 10.14
N PHE A 417 34.35 -3.98 10.00
CA PHE A 417 35.01 -4.10 8.70
C PHE A 417 34.58 -3.02 7.68
N GLY A 418 34.30 -1.80 8.17
CA GLY A 418 33.82 -0.68 7.35
C GLY A 418 32.33 -0.77 6.93
N ILE A 419 31.63 -1.84 7.30
CA ILE A 419 30.20 -2.04 7.04
C ILE A 419 29.40 -1.62 8.30
N PRO A 420 28.40 -0.74 8.15
CA PRO A 420 27.50 -0.37 9.23
C PRO A 420 26.83 -1.58 9.90
N LEU A 421 26.79 -1.59 11.23
CA LEU A 421 26.14 -2.64 12.01
C LEU A 421 24.66 -2.90 11.63
N PRO A 422 23.86 -1.90 11.19
CA PRO A 422 22.50 -2.14 10.68
C PRO A 422 22.46 -3.16 9.52
N MET A 423 23.48 -3.18 8.66
CA MET A 423 23.56 -4.12 7.54
C MET A 423 23.78 -5.56 8.03
N TRP A 424 24.62 -5.74 9.05
CA TRP A 424 24.83 -7.04 9.68
C TRP A 424 23.55 -7.56 10.33
N LEU A 425 22.83 -6.69 11.04
CA LEU A 425 21.54 -7.05 11.63
C LEU A 425 20.53 -7.49 10.54
N PHE A 426 20.43 -6.76 9.43
CA PHE A 426 19.62 -7.17 8.30
C PHE A 426 20.05 -8.52 7.71
N ALA A 427 21.36 -8.75 7.53
CA ALA A 427 21.89 -10.01 7.01
C ALA A 427 21.54 -11.20 7.92
N VAL A 428 21.66 -11.04 9.24
CA VAL A 428 21.28 -12.07 10.22
C VAL A 428 19.78 -12.36 10.17
N VAL A 429 18.95 -11.32 10.10
CA VAL A 429 17.49 -11.47 9.98
C VAL A 429 17.12 -12.17 8.66
N ALA A 430 17.71 -11.76 7.54
CA ALA A 430 17.48 -12.38 6.24
C ALA A 430 17.92 -13.85 6.23
N ALA A 431 19.09 -14.16 6.79
CA ALA A 431 19.57 -15.54 6.91
C ALA A 431 18.65 -16.39 7.81
N GLY A 432 18.19 -15.84 8.95
CA GLY A 432 17.25 -16.50 9.84
C GLY A 432 15.92 -16.83 9.15
N LEU A 433 15.37 -15.87 8.40
CA LEU A 433 14.16 -16.10 7.61
C LEU A 433 14.38 -17.06 6.44
N TRP A 434 15.55 -17.06 5.84
CA TRP A 434 15.91 -18.01 4.79
C TRP A 434 15.89 -19.45 5.32
N VAL A 435 16.52 -19.69 6.47
CA VAL A 435 16.46 -20.99 7.16
C VAL A 435 15.02 -21.34 7.53
N LEU A 436 14.27 -20.39 8.09
CA LEU A 436 12.88 -20.61 8.47
C LEU A 436 11.99 -20.97 7.27
N LEU A 437 12.14 -20.31 6.12
CA LEU A 437 11.29 -20.57 4.95
C LEU A 437 11.72 -21.78 4.13
N GLU A 438 13.02 -21.97 3.93
CA GLU A 438 13.52 -23.02 3.02
C GLU A 438 13.87 -24.33 3.73
N LYS A 439 14.19 -24.28 5.04
CA LYS A 439 14.66 -25.45 5.78
C LYS A 439 13.68 -25.92 6.85
N SER A 440 12.69 -25.11 7.25
CA SER A 440 11.74 -25.51 8.30
C SER A 440 10.40 -26.08 7.75
N PRO A 441 9.70 -26.94 8.52
CA PRO A 441 8.33 -27.36 8.21
C PRO A 441 7.33 -26.18 8.17
N LEU A 442 7.55 -25.15 8.99
CA LEU A 442 6.70 -23.96 9.04
C LEU A 442 6.74 -23.21 7.71
N GLY A 443 7.93 -23.08 7.09
CA GLY A 443 8.09 -22.49 5.77
C GLY A 443 7.32 -23.23 4.67
N ARG A 444 7.38 -24.57 4.68
CA ARG A 444 6.59 -25.41 3.75
C ARG A 444 5.09 -25.22 3.97
N ALA A 445 4.63 -25.17 5.21
CA ALA A 445 3.22 -24.94 5.54
C ALA A 445 2.72 -23.58 5.06
N ILE A 446 3.52 -22.51 5.21
CA ILE A 446 3.23 -21.16 4.70
C ILE A 446 2.99 -21.20 3.18
N MET A 447 3.88 -21.83 2.42
CA MET A 447 3.77 -21.91 0.95
C MET A 447 2.56 -22.73 0.50
N LEU A 448 2.21 -23.79 1.24
CA LEU A 448 1.01 -24.58 0.98
C LEU A 448 -0.26 -23.76 1.22
N ILE A 449 -0.32 -23.02 2.34
CA ILE A 449 -1.46 -22.14 2.66
C ILE A 449 -1.67 -21.10 1.55
N GLY A 450 -0.62 -20.42 1.12
CA GLY A 450 -0.75 -19.43 0.05
C GLY A 450 -1.13 -20.02 -1.31
N SER A 451 -0.81 -21.30 -1.55
CA SER A 451 -1.29 -21.99 -2.75
C SER A 451 -2.78 -22.31 -2.64
N ASN A 452 -3.19 -22.99 -1.56
CA ASN A 452 -4.58 -23.30 -1.25
C ASN A 452 -4.75 -23.64 0.24
N GLU A 453 -5.30 -22.69 1.01
CA GLU A 453 -5.54 -22.87 2.45
C GLU A 453 -6.47 -24.06 2.74
N ARG A 454 -7.54 -24.24 1.97
CA ARG A 454 -8.52 -25.32 2.20
C ARG A 454 -7.88 -26.69 2.01
N ALA A 455 -7.18 -26.89 0.91
CA ALA A 455 -6.47 -28.15 0.63
C ALA A 455 -5.39 -28.43 1.70
N THR A 456 -4.70 -27.38 2.16
CA THR A 456 -3.70 -27.48 3.23
C THR A 456 -4.32 -27.93 4.55
N HIS A 457 -5.50 -27.42 4.88
CA HIS A 457 -6.24 -27.83 6.06
C HIS A 457 -6.68 -29.30 6.00
N TYR A 458 -7.22 -29.74 4.84
CA TYR A 458 -7.58 -31.15 4.62
C TYR A 458 -6.37 -32.09 4.58
N SER A 459 -5.17 -31.56 4.34
CA SER A 459 -3.90 -32.31 4.40
C SER A 459 -3.35 -32.46 5.84
N GLY A 460 -4.11 -32.08 6.87
CA GLY A 460 -3.75 -32.25 8.28
C GLY A 460 -2.91 -31.12 8.89
N ILE A 461 -2.64 -30.03 8.14
CA ILE A 461 -1.91 -28.87 8.65
C ILE A 461 -2.90 -27.92 9.33
N ASN A 462 -2.62 -27.54 10.57
CA ASN A 462 -3.43 -26.54 11.29
C ASN A 462 -3.14 -25.14 10.75
N THR A 463 -3.90 -24.73 9.72
CA THR A 463 -3.74 -23.43 9.05
C THR A 463 -3.90 -22.27 10.02
N ARG A 464 -4.80 -22.38 11.00
CA ARG A 464 -5.01 -21.34 12.01
C ARG A 464 -3.74 -21.05 12.81
N ARG A 465 -3.08 -22.10 13.31
CA ARG A 465 -1.84 -21.95 14.09
C ARG A 465 -0.71 -21.38 13.23
N VAL A 466 -0.58 -21.82 11.98
CA VAL A 466 0.46 -21.31 11.08
C VAL A 466 0.22 -19.82 10.77
N LEU A 467 -1.01 -19.42 10.46
CA LEU A 467 -1.34 -18.01 10.20
C LEU A 467 -1.07 -17.13 11.44
N MET A 468 -1.43 -17.57 12.65
CA MET A 468 -1.09 -16.81 13.87
C MET A 468 0.42 -16.58 14.00
N TRP A 469 1.24 -17.62 13.80
CA TRP A 469 2.69 -17.49 13.83
C TRP A 469 3.24 -16.58 12.74
N VAL A 470 2.65 -16.58 11.55
CA VAL A 470 3.05 -15.69 10.44
C VAL A 470 2.90 -14.22 10.84
N TYR A 471 1.78 -13.84 11.45
CA TYR A 471 1.57 -12.45 11.90
C TYR A 471 2.43 -12.08 13.13
N VAL A 472 2.71 -13.03 14.02
CA VAL A 472 3.65 -12.82 15.14
C VAL A 472 5.08 -12.61 14.62
N ILE A 473 5.56 -13.44 13.70
CA ILE A 473 6.89 -13.28 13.09
C ILE A 473 6.97 -11.94 12.34
N SER A 474 5.94 -11.58 11.57
CA SER A 474 5.85 -10.29 10.89
C SER A 474 5.97 -9.12 11.88
N ALA A 475 5.25 -9.16 13.00
CA ALA A 475 5.31 -8.11 14.02
C ALA A 475 6.67 -8.06 14.75
N LEU A 476 7.29 -9.20 15.06
CA LEU A 476 8.61 -9.26 15.67
C LEU A 476 9.69 -8.66 14.75
N LEU A 477 9.61 -8.91 13.44
CA LEU A 477 10.47 -8.25 12.46
C LEU A 477 10.25 -6.72 12.46
N CYS A 478 9.00 -6.27 12.63
CA CYS A 478 8.70 -4.84 12.79
C CYS A 478 9.34 -4.25 14.06
N ALA A 479 9.43 -4.99 15.17
CA ALA A 479 10.16 -4.53 16.37
C ALA A 479 11.67 -4.38 16.11
N VAL A 480 12.28 -5.28 15.33
CA VAL A 480 13.70 -5.14 14.94
C VAL A 480 13.90 -3.91 14.05
N ALA A 481 13.02 -3.70 13.06
CA ALA A 481 13.04 -2.50 12.23
C ALA A 481 12.79 -1.23 13.05
N ALA A 482 11.90 -1.27 14.04
CA ALA A 482 11.61 -0.16 14.94
C ALA A 482 12.83 0.28 15.74
N PHE A 483 13.62 -0.68 16.25
CA PHE A 483 14.84 -0.38 16.99
C PHE A 483 15.90 0.28 16.10
N LEU A 484 16.03 -0.19 14.85
CA LEU A 484 16.89 0.45 13.85
C LEU A 484 16.41 1.85 13.48
N MET A 485 15.10 2.03 13.28
CA MET A 485 14.52 3.33 12.94
C MET A 485 14.74 4.36 14.06
N MET A 486 14.47 3.99 15.31
CA MET A 486 14.69 4.91 16.45
C MET A 486 16.17 5.25 16.63
N SER A 487 17.08 4.28 16.44
CA SER A 487 18.52 4.50 16.48
C SER A 487 18.99 5.48 15.40
N LYS A 488 18.47 5.34 14.18
CA LYS A 488 18.83 6.17 13.03
C LYS A 488 18.26 7.59 13.10
N LEU A 489 17.02 7.74 13.58
CA LEU A 489 16.33 9.03 13.61
C LEU A 489 16.54 9.81 14.91
N ASN A 490 17.18 9.19 15.93
CA ASN A 490 17.28 9.71 17.31
C ASN A 490 15.94 10.25 17.86
N SER A 491 14.83 9.71 17.34
CA SER A 491 13.47 10.10 17.65
C SER A 491 12.50 9.01 17.21
N ALA A 492 11.34 8.95 17.86
CA ALA A 492 10.26 8.02 17.56
C ALA A 492 8.94 8.79 17.56
N LYS A 493 8.16 8.61 16.49
CA LYS A 493 6.87 9.26 16.27
C LYS A 493 5.91 8.28 15.60
N ALA A 494 4.62 8.47 15.83
CA ALA A 494 3.55 7.64 15.29
C ALA A 494 3.48 7.60 13.74
N SER A 495 4.07 8.59 13.06
CA SER A 495 3.93 8.82 11.61
C SER A 495 5.23 8.59 10.82
N TYR A 496 6.26 7.96 11.41
CA TYR A 496 7.49 7.67 10.70
C TYR A 496 7.34 6.47 9.75
N GLY A 497 8.03 6.52 8.61
CA GLY A 497 8.10 5.39 7.68
C GLY A 497 6.81 5.08 6.91
N GLU A 498 5.79 5.96 6.89
CA GLU A 498 4.56 5.75 6.10
C GLU A 498 4.84 5.50 4.62
N SER A 499 5.84 6.19 4.07
CA SER A 499 6.32 5.99 2.70
C SER A 499 6.91 4.58 2.46
N TYR A 500 7.39 3.89 3.50
CA TYR A 500 7.94 2.54 3.37
C TYR A 500 6.88 1.47 3.20
N LEU A 501 5.59 1.74 3.48
CA LEU A 501 4.54 0.74 3.37
C LEU A 501 4.42 0.20 1.93
N LEU A 502 4.21 1.10 0.96
CA LEU A 502 4.06 0.72 -0.44
C LEU A 502 5.38 0.25 -1.06
N VAL A 503 6.50 0.83 -0.64
CA VAL A 503 7.83 0.42 -1.12
C VAL A 503 8.18 -0.99 -0.62
N SER A 504 7.72 -1.38 0.57
CA SER A 504 7.88 -2.75 1.10
C SER A 504 7.10 -3.77 0.26
N ILE A 505 5.87 -3.42 -0.17
CA ILE A 505 5.08 -4.27 -1.09
C ILE A 505 5.84 -4.39 -2.41
N LEU A 506 6.29 -3.26 -2.96
CA LEU A 506 7.01 -3.21 -4.23
C LEU A 506 8.30 -4.04 -4.18
N ALA A 507 9.09 -3.94 -3.12
CA ALA A 507 10.31 -4.71 -2.92
C ALA A 507 10.02 -6.22 -2.82
N ALA A 508 8.98 -6.62 -2.07
CA ALA A 508 8.58 -8.01 -1.97
C ALA A 508 8.14 -8.60 -3.32
N VAL A 509 7.33 -7.84 -4.08
CA VAL A 509 6.85 -8.24 -5.41
C VAL A 509 7.99 -8.32 -6.43
N LEU A 510 8.85 -7.30 -6.45
CA LEU A 510 10.05 -7.28 -7.30
C LEU A 510 10.96 -8.47 -6.98
N GLY A 511 11.06 -8.83 -5.69
CA GLY A 511 11.76 -10.00 -5.19
C GLY A 511 11.11 -11.36 -5.53
N GLY A 512 9.99 -11.37 -6.26
CA GLY A 512 9.33 -12.57 -6.73
C GLY A 512 8.28 -13.15 -5.77
N VAL A 513 7.87 -12.40 -4.74
CA VAL A 513 6.74 -12.79 -3.90
C VAL A 513 5.44 -12.51 -4.64
N ASN A 514 4.57 -13.52 -4.73
CA ASN A 514 3.23 -13.33 -5.29
C ASN A 514 2.30 -12.74 -4.22
N PRO A 515 1.62 -11.60 -4.45
CA PRO A 515 0.61 -11.07 -3.52
C PRO A 515 -0.52 -12.06 -3.21
N ASP A 516 -0.85 -12.97 -4.14
CA ASP A 516 -1.88 -13.99 -3.96
C ASP A 516 -1.37 -15.23 -3.18
N GLY A 517 -0.10 -15.22 -2.75
CA GLY A 517 0.53 -16.27 -1.96
C GLY A 517 1.05 -17.47 -2.75
N GLY A 518 1.73 -18.35 -2.00
CA GLY A 518 2.20 -19.66 -2.47
C GLY A 518 3.57 -19.66 -3.13
N SER A 519 4.19 -18.49 -3.28
CA SER A 519 5.52 -18.39 -3.90
C SER A 519 6.29 -17.14 -3.48
N GLY A 520 7.59 -17.34 -3.25
CA GLY A 520 8.58 -16.30 -3.04
C GLY A 520 9.85 -16.90 -2.42
N ARG A 521 10.97 -16.17 -2.48
CA ARG A 521 12.26 -16.59 -1.91
C ARG A 521 12.94 -15.41 -1.25
N ILE A 522 13.63 -15.66 -0.12
CA ILE A 522 14.37 -14.60 0.58
C ILE A 522 15.47 -14.02 -0.29
N VAL A 523 16.19 -14.87 -1.04
CA VAL A 523 17.27 -14.44 -1.92
C VAL A 523 16.78 -13.44 -2.96
N GLY A 524 15.64 -13.70 -3.60
CA GLY A 524 15.02 -12.77 -4.55
C GLY A 524 14.68 -11.42 -3.92
N MET A 525 14.15 -11.41 -2.69
CA MET A 525 13.83 -10.17 -1.97
C MET A 525 15.08 -9.37 -1.59
N VAL A 526 16.13 -10.04 -1.12
CA VAL A 526 17.41 -9.38 -0.82
C VAL A 526 18.01 -8.77 -2.09
N LEU A 527 17.99 -9.48 -3.22
CA LEU A 527 18.46 -8.96 -4.51
C LEU A 527 17.64 -7.76 -4.99
N ALA A 528 16.32 -7.80 -4.84
CA ALA A 528 15.45 -6.68 -5.17
C ALA A 528 15.75 -5.45 -4.31
N LEU A 529 16.00 -5.62 -3.01
CA LEU A 529 16.38 -4.52 -2.11
C LEU A 529 17.73 -3.90 -2.50
N PHE A 530 18.74 -4.73 -2.82
CA PHE A 530 20.02 -4.23 -3.34
C PHE A 530 19.86 -3.46 -4.64
N LEU A 531 19.04 -3.99 -5.56
CA LEU A 531 18.75 -3.33 -6.83
C LEU A 531 18.10 -1.96 -6.61
N LEU A 532 17.07 -1.88 -5.77
CA LEU A 532 16.39 -0.62 -5.45
C LEU A 532 17.35 0.39 -4.81
N GLN A 533 18.19 -0.06 -3.87
CA GLN A 533 19.13 0.82 -3.16
C GLN A 533 20.28 1.32 -4.05
N ILE A 534 20.82 0.47 -4.93
CA ILE A 534 21.86 0.87 -5.88
C ILE A 534 21.31 1.92 -6.85
N ILE A 535 20.06 1.76 -7.28
CA ILE A 535 19.39 2.73 -8.16
C ILE A 535 19.16 4.04 -7.42
N GLU A 536 18.65 3.99 -6.20
CA GLU A 536 18.44 5.19 -5.37
C GLU A 536 19.75 5.95 -5.16
N SER A 537 20.82 5.24 -4.79
CA SER A 537 22.13 5.86 -4.57
C SER A 537 22.72 6.41 -5.86
N GLY A 538 22.67 5.64 -6.96
CA GLY A 538 23.20 6.05 -8.26
C GLY A 538 22.50 7.30 -8.80
N PHE A 539 21.16 7.36 -8.70
CA PHE A 539 20.40 8.54 -9.12
C PHE A 539 20.63 9.74 -8.21
N ASN A 540 20.74 9.53 -6.90
CA ASN A 540 21.09 10.59 -5.96
C ASN A 540 22.46 11.21 -6.29
N ILE A 541 23.47 10.37 -6.60
CA ILE A 541 24.80 10.85 -7.01
C ILE A 541 24.74 11.63 -8.34
N LEU A 542 23.91 11.22 -9.29
CA LEU A 542 23.68 11.96 -10.54
C LEU A 542 22.96 13.30 -10.35
N GLY A 543 22.57 13.65 -9.12
CA GLY A 543 21.76 14.83 -8.84
C GLY A 543 20.33 14.72 -9.38
N ILE A 544 19.87 13.51 -9.69
CA ILE A 544 18.49 13.27 -10.10
C ILE A 544 17.60 13.53 -8.90
N SER A 545 16.53 14.30 -9.12
CA SER A 545 15.54 14.59 -8.10
C SER A 545 15.01 13.29 -7.45
N PRO A 546 14.85 13.25 -6.10
CA PRO A 546 14.22 12.11 -5.41
C PRO A 546 12.84 11.75 -5.97
N TYR A 547 12.11 12.75 -6.49
CA TYR A 547 10.80 12.56 -7.10
C TYR A 547 10.88 11.78 -8.41
N LEU A 548 11.90 12.08 -9.24
CA LEU A 548 12.14 11.34 -10.47
C LEU A 548 12.64 9.93 -10.17
N THR A 549 13.44 9.75 -9.10
CA THR A 549 13.87 8.43 -8.61
C THR A 549 12.67 7.54 -8.27
N MET A 550 11.65 8.08 -7.59
CA MET A 550 10.41 7.35 -7.30
C MET A 550 9.67 6.94 -8.57
N ALA A 551 9.59 7.84 -9.56
CA ALA A 551 8.98 7.49 -10.85
C ALA A 551 9.75 6.36 -11.56
N LEU A 552 11.08 6.41 -11.52
CA LEU A 552 11.95 5.40 -12.12
C LEU A 552 11.82 4.03 -11.44
N TRP A 553 11.59 3.97 -10.12
CA TRP A 553 11.26 2.69 -9.43
C TRP A 553 10.00 2.04 -10.00
N GLY A 554 8.96 2.84 -10.25
CA GLY A 554 7.71 2.33 -10.85
C GLY A 554 7.92 1.87 -12.30
N VAL A 555 8.69 2.61 -13.11
CA VAL A 555 9.04 2.20 -14.48
C VAL A 555 9.82 0.89 -14.45
N LEU A 556 10.82 0.77 -13.57
CA LEU A 556 11.64 -0.42 -13.46
C LEU A 556 10.82 -1.65 -13.11
N LEU A 557 9.85 -1.53 -12.18
CA LEU A 557 8.98 -2.65 -11.85
C LEU A 557 8.17 -3.11 -13.07
N LEU A 558 7.63 -2.18 -13.87
CA LEU A 558 6.94 -2.54 -15.12
C LEU A 558 7.88 -3.17 -16.15
N CYS A 559 9.09 -2.65 -16.32
CA CYS A 559 10.11 -3.22 -17.20
C CYS A 559 10.51 -4.63 -16.75
N PHE A 560 10.69 -4.85 -15.45
CA PHE A 560 11.01 -6.14 -14.87
C PHE A 560 9.89 -7.16 -15.13
N ILE A 561 8.64 -6.76 -14.90
CA ILE A 561 7.46 -7.59 -15.19
C ILE A 561 7.39 -7.94 -16.69
N GLN A 562 7.58 -6.95 -17.57
CA GLN A 562 7.55 -7.14 -19.01
C GLN A 562 8.69 -8.05 -19.48
N ALA A 563 9.90 -7.87 -18.96
CA ALA A 563 11.07 -8.71 -19.27
C ALA A 563 10.82 -10.16 -18.85
N ARG A 564 10.26 -10.36 -17.65
CA ARG A 564 9.85 -11.69 -17.17
C ARG A 564 8.76 -12.31 -18.05
N GLY A 565 7.79 -11.52 -18.50
CA GLY A 565 6.73 -11.99 -19.41
C GLY A 565 7.23 -12.36 -20.80
N MET A 566 8.18 -11.60 -21.36
CA MET A 566 8.76 -11.83 -22.70
C MET A 566 9.69 -13.03 -22.76
N LEU A 567 10.44 -13.30 -21.69
CA LEU A 567 11.42 -14.40 -21.63
C LEU A 567 10.78 -15.77 -21.31
N GLY A 568 9.45 -15.88 -21.48
CA GLY A 568 8.82 -17.15 -21.86
C GLY A 568 8.07 -17.92 -20.78
N LEU A 569 7.25 -17.29 -19.94
CA LEU A 569 6.43 -18.02 -18.94
C LEU A 569 4.92 -17.73 -18.95
N GLU A 570 4.42 -16.88 -19.86
CA GLU A 570 2.98 -16.79 -20.16
C GLU A 570 2.57 -17.57 -21.41
N ARG A 571 3.53 -18.00 -22.24
CA ARG A 571 3.28 -18.84 -23.41
C ARG A 571 3.35 -20.31 -23.04
N ALA A 572 2.35 -20.78 -22.30
CA ALA A 572 1.98 -22.18 -22.32
C ALA A 572 0.50 -22.30 -21.95
N GLY A 573 -0.36 -22.14 -22.98
CA GLY A 573 -1.78 -22.50 -23.00
C GLY A 573 -2.68 -21.66 -22.13
#